data_AF-A0A370FZW5-F1
#
_entry.id   AF-A0A370FZW5-F1
#
_cell.length_a   1.000
_cell.length_b   1.000
_cell.length_c   1.000
_cell.angle_alpha   90.00
_cell.angle_beta   90.00
_cell.angle_gamma   90.00
#
_symmetry.space_group_name_H-M   'P 1'
#
loop_
_entity.id
_entity.type
_entity.pdbx_description
1 polymer ?
#
loop_
_entity_poly.entity_id
_entity_poly.type
_entity_poly.pdbx_seq_one_letter_code
_entity_poly.pdbx_strand_id
1 'polypeptide(L)'
;MIGGHGTSGSCPTVDFPTLSRGNSGGIDGMLSLSDAAVLFSPHDGKLLTMSETIGCDASWHLTHSQPPLLVDYFDPGRGFAGQINGLVSRFQTVQAVCQSGEGPMRLTELRNELAFHLVKMSRWWGFDFCPLGLTGVRNPLFMSYVKAHAARSVEDESLLDLFTVQRHMHGGDPGHILVLGRDPESSGTMSILYGVDGQKSFRFTTRANGAAIAWYRHSYPDFVSAWLAAWTYHCPAGHVCANMREHLAAEREHTWARSWHRQHFHRTGGSLIVRLYLDAMSQLSACQSRFGRTEFESIVNAIAFKIVRHAVERRIAIASLLAEGSAQEMSQRVIDVIRQRARLYVGRSIDPLQRPKLEALLDQCVP
;
A
#
# COMPACT_ATOMS: atom_id res chain seq x y z
N MET A 1 -42.36 14.20 12.36
CA MET A 1 -41.19 15.05 12.65
C MET A 1 -39.98 14.40 12.02
N ILE A 2 -39.31 15.14 11.15
CA ILE A 2 -38.35 14.67 10.15
C ILE A 2 -36.97 14.52 10.80
N GLY A 3 -36.39 13.32 10.77
CA GLY A 3 -35.01 13.04 11.14
C GLY A 3 -34.18 12.81 9.87
N GLY A 4 -33.22 13.70 9.62
CA GLY A 4 -32.33 13.65 8.45
C GLY A 4 -31.22 12.62 8.62
N HIS A 5 -31.07 11.74 7.62
CA HIS A 5 -29.89 10.92 7.43
C HIS A 5 -28.80 11.72 6.71
N GLY A 6 -27.68 11.97 7.40
CA GLY A 6 -26.46 12.48 6.79
C GLY A 6 -25.80 11.38 5.96
N THR A 7 -25.77 11.58 4.65
CA THR A 7 -25.06 10.73 3.68
C THR A 7 -23.54 10.94 3.80
N SER A 8 -22.81 9.87 4.15
CA SER A 8 -21.36 9.79 4.01
C SER A 8 -20.99 9.74 2.53
N GLY A 9 -20.34 10.78 2.01
CA GLY A 9 -19.82 10.82 0.65
C GLY A 9 -18.60 9.91 0.50
N SER A 10 -18.81 8.75 -0.11
CA SER A 10 -17.76 7.84 -0.56
C SER A 10 -16.99 8.47 -1.73
N CYS A 11 -15.67 8.60 -1.63
CA CYS A 11 -14.84 8.84 -2.81
C CYS A 11 -14.89 7.58 -3.71
N PRO A 12 -14.92 7.72 -5.05
CA PRO A 12 -14.80 6.57 -5.93
C PRO A 12 -13.39 5.98 -5.78
N THR A 13 -13.30 4.83 -5.11
CA THR A 13 -12.20 3.88 -5.26
C THR A 13 -12.11 3.52 -6.74
N VAL A 14 -10.91 3.22 -7.25
CA VAL A 14 -10.78 2.61 -8.59
C VAL A 14 -11.35 1.20 -8.52
N ASP A 15 -12.67 1.08 -8.59
CA ASP A 15 -13.31 -0.11 -9.12
C ASP A 15 -13.07 -0.09 -10.61
N PHE A 16 -12.27 -1.04 -11.09
CA PHE A 16 -12.10 -1.26 -12.51
C PHE A 16 -13.47 -1.70 -13.04
N PRO A 17 -14.11 -0.94 -13.94
CA PRO A 17 -15.45 -1.29 -14.42
C PRO A 17 -15.40 -2.64 -15.12
N THR A 18 -16.12 -3.62 -14.58
CA THR A 18 -16.54 -4.81 -15.31
C THR A 18 -17.50 -4.35 -16.40
N LEU A 19 -16.98 -4.20 -17.62
CA LEU A 19 -17.82 -3.99 -18.80
C LEU A 19 -18.49 -5.32 -19.15
N SER A 20 -19.66 -5.55 -18.55
CA SER A 20 -20.65 -6.52 -19.02
C SER A 20 -21.11 -6.09 -20.41
N ARG A 21 -20.95 -6.95 -21.42
CA ARG A 21 -21.56 -6.77 -22.75
C ARG A 21 -23.09 -6.73 -22.62
N GLY A 22 -23.74 -5.69 -23.17
CA GLY A 22 -25.17 -5.73 -23.46
C GLY A 22 -25.88 -4.40 -23.66
N ASN A 23 -26.19 -4.10 -24.92
CA ASN A 23 -27.29 -3.30 -25.46
C ASN A 23 -27.24 -1.76 -25.56
N SER A 24 -27.67 -1.35 -26.74
CA SER A 24 -27.84 -0.04 -27.37
C SER A 24 -28.95 0.83 -26.78
N GLY A 25 -28.72 2.16 -26.72
CA GLY A 25 -29.80 3.16 -26.67
C GLY A 25 -29.39 4.53 -26.11
N GLY A 26 -29.24 5.52 -27.01
CA GLY A 26 -29.79 6.89 -26.91
C GLY A 26 -29.40 7.87 -25.76
N ILE A 27 -28.56 8.85 -26.13
CA ILE A 27 -28.60 10.33 -25.94
C ILE A 27 -29.12 11.00 -24.63
N ASP A 28 -28.37 12.04 -24.25
CA ASP A 28 -28.67 13.27 -23.49
C ASP A 28 -28.66 13.28 -21.96
N GLY A 29 -27.82 14.17 -21.43
CA GLY A 29 -27.71 14.44 -19.99
C GLY A 29 -26.48 15.27 -19.62
N MET A 30 -26.33 16.45 -20.24
CA MET A 30 -25.46 17.53 -19.76
C MET A 30 -25.84 17.86 -18.31
N LEU A 31 -24.93 17.65 -17.35
CA LEU A 31 -24.98 18.38 -16.08
C LEU A 31 -23.60 18.92 -15.72
N SER A 32 -23.63 20.24 -15.61
CA SER A 32 -22.58 21.18 -15.24
C SER A 32 -22.07 20.93 -13.82
N LEU A 33 -20.79 21.27 -13.67
CA LEU A 33 -20.00 21.48 -12.47
C LEU A 33 -20.75 22.20 -11.34
N SER A 34 -20.67 21.66 -10.12
CA SER A 34 -20.23 22.37 -8.91
C SER A 34 -20.17 21.39 -7.73
N ASP A 35 -19.19 21.58 -6.85
CA ASP A 35 -19.01 20.89 -5.55
C ASP A 35 -18.25 19.56 -5.54
N ALA A 36 -16.92 19.66 -5.67
CA ALA A 36 -15.99 18.79 -4.96
C ALA A 36 -14.81 19.63 -4.47
N ALA A 37 -14.97 20.17 -3.27
CA ALA A 37 -14.04 21.06 -2.61
C ALA A 37 -12.73 20.35 -2.22
N VAL A 38 -11.63 20.89 -2.74
CA VAL A 38 -10.41 21.31 -2.03
C VAL A 38 -9.78 20.28 -1.06
N LEU A 39 -8.72 19.60 -1.52
CA LEU A 39 -7.74 18.91 -0.66
C LEU A 39 -6.56 19.84 -0.32
N PHE A 40 -6.85 20.95 0.36
CA PHE A 40 -5.92 21.80 1.14
C PHE A 40 -6.78 22.73 2.02
N SER A 41 -6.36 23.03 3.24
CA SER A 41 -6.91 24.20 3.93
C SER A 41 -6.55 25.46 3.10
N PRO A 42 -7.48 26.40 2.81
CA PRO A 42 -7.19 27.59 1.99
C PRO A 42 -6.44 28.71 2.74
N HIS A 43 -6.05 28.52 4.00
CA HIS A 43 -5.23 29.48 4.73
C HIS A 43 -3.76 29.07 4.73
N ASP A 44 -3.14 29.19 3.56
CA ASP A 44 -1.81 29.77 3.39
C ASP A 44 -1.56 29.97 1.90
N GLY A 45 -2.28 30.95 1.34
CA GLY A 45 -1.99 31.56 0.04
C GLY A 45 -0.72 32.40 0.04
N LYS A 46 0.35 31.88 0.65
CA LYS A 46 1.70 32.29 0.30
C LYS A 46 2.20 31.23 -0.66
N LEU A 47 2.57 31.68 -1.87
CA LEU A 47 3.62 31.02 -2.62
C LEU A 47 4.71 30.65 -1.62
N LEU A 48 4.83 29.36 -1.30
CA LEU A 48 6.09 28.82 -0.81
C LEU A 48 7.03 28.86 -2.02
N THR A 49 7.52 30.05 -2.31
CA THR A 49 8.80 30.25 -2.99
C THR A 49 9.79 29.32 -2.29
N MET A 50 10.25 28.30 -3.02
CA MET A 50 11.33 27.37 -2.66
C MET A 50 11.62 27.31 -1.16
N SER A 51 10.84 26.53 -0.41
CA SER A 51 11.48 25.86 0.72
C SER A 51 12.52 24.94 0.09
N GLU A 52 13.79 25.31 0.20
CA GLU A 52 14.96 24.54 -0.21
C GLU A 52 14.68 23.06 0.01
N THR A 53 14.40 22.33 -1.07
CA THR A 53 14.54 20.88 -1.08
C THR A 53 16.01 20.64 -0.84
N ILE A 54 16.38 20.39 0.42
CA ILE A 54 17.75 20.12 0.82
C ILE A 54 18.30 19.01 -0.09
N GLY A 55 19.13 19.40 -1.07
CA GLY A 55 20.11 18.58 -1.76
C GLY A 55 19.67 17.54 -2.80
N CYS A 56 18.37 17.33 -3.08
CA CYS A 56 17.94 16.29 -4.03
C CYS A 56 17.56 16.90 -5.39
N ASP A 57 18.50 16.94 -6.33
CA ASP A 57 18.25 17.35 -7.71
C ASP A 57 17.74 16.18 -8.59
N ALA A 58 17.50 16.45 -9.88
CA ALA A 58 17.07 15.43 -10.83
C ALA A 58 18.08 14.26 -10.93
N SER A 59 19.38 14.54 -10.83
CA SER A 59 20.43 13.52 -10.92
C SER A 59 20.41 12.58 -9.72
N TRP A 60 20.19 13.13 -8.52
CA TRP A 60 20.04 12.35 -7.29
C TRP A 60 18.86 11.39 -7.40
N HIS A 61 17.71 11.86 -7.93
CA HIS A 61 16.53 11.02 -8.08
C HIS A 61 16.75 9.87 -9.06
N LEU A 62 17.45 10.10 -10.18
CA LEU A 62 17.78 9.05 -11.16
C LEU A 62 18.62 7.92 -10.57
N THR A 63 19.39 8.19 -9.51
CA THR A 63 20.23 7.20 -8.83
C THR A 63 19.52 6.54 -7.64
N HIS A 64 18.66 7.25 -6.90
CA HIS A 64 18.17 6.79 -5.59
C HIS A 64 16.66 6.49 -5.55
N SER A 65 15.92 6.78 -6.62
CA SER A 65 14.46 6.66 -6.63
C SER A 65 13.96 5.51 -7.51
N GLN A 66 14.84 4.66 -8.02
CA GLN A 66 14.45 3.53 -8.86
C GLN A 66 13.69 2.49 -8.02
N PRO A 67 12.57 1.92 -8.53
CA PRO A 67 11.77 0.95 -7.78
C PRO A 67 12.53 -0.24 -7.20
N PRO A 68 13.53 -0.86 -7.87
CA PRO A 68 14.31 -1.95 -7.29
C PRO A 68 15.05 -1.58 -5.99
N LEU A 69 15.28 -0.29 -5.72
CA LEU A 69 15.85 0.20 -4.47
C LEU A 69 14.80 0.41 -3.37
N LEU A 70 13.52 0.46 -3.75
CA LEU A 70 12.40 0.83 -2.87
C LEU A 70 11.52 -0.38 -2.54
N VAL A 71 11.43 -1.36 -3.44
CA VAL A 71 10.50 -2.48 -3.34
C VAL A 71 11.19 -3.80 -3.68
N ASP A 72 10.93 -4.80 -2.85
CA ASP A 72 11.22 -6.20 -3.12
C ASP A 72 9.90 -6.99 -3.15
N TYR A 73 9.46 -7.36 -4.36
CA TYR A 73 8.19 -8.05 -4.56
C TYR A 73 8.20 -9.51 -4.12
N PHE A 74 9.38 -10.14 -4.02
CA PHE A 74 9.51 -11.54 -3.65
C PHE A 74 10.03 -11.74 -2.21
N ASP A 75 10.23 -10.64 -1.46
CA ASP A 75 10.52 -10.65 -0.03
C ASP A 75 9.48 -9.82 0.76
N PRO A 76 8.28 -10.38 1.02
CA PRO A 76 7.29 -9.73 1.89
C PRO A 76 7.79 -9.47 3.31
N GLY A 77 8.86 -10.15 3.75
CA GLY A 77 9.47 -9.97 5.06
C GLY A 77 10.04 -8.57 5.31
N ARG A 78 10.32 -7.79 4.25
CA ARG A 78 10.74 -6.37 4.36
C ARG A 78 9.64 -5.44 4.85
N GLY A 79 8.40 -5.92 4.89
CA GLY A 79 7.26 -5.20 5.42
C GLY A 79 6.65 -4.20 4.43
N PHE A 80 5.35 -3.99 4.58
CA PHE A 80 4.53 -3.19 3.68
C PHE A 80 4.83 -1.68 3.76
N ALA A 81 4.75 -1.11 4.96
CA ALA A 81 4.63 0.34 5.16
C ALA A 81 5.86 1.12 4.64
N GLY A 82 7.08 0.62 4.90
CA GLY A 82 8.31 1.28 4.44
C GLY A 82 8.39 1.36 2.92
N GLN A 83 8.09 0.25 2.24
CA GLN A 83 8.15 0.15 0.78
C GLN A 83 7.12 1.08 0.12
N ILE A 84 5.86 1.04 0.59
CA ILE A 84 4.81 1.85 -0.05
C ILE A 84 4.94 3.35 0.25
N ASN A 85 5.33 3.74 1.47
CA ASN A 85 5.57 5.15 1.79
C ASN A 85 6.77 5.70 1.02
N GLY A 86 7.83 4.90 0.85
CA GLY A 86 8.97 5.21 -0.01
C GLY A 86 8.54 5.48 -1.45
N LEU A 87 7.80 4.54 -2.07
CA LEU A 87 7.28 4.70 -3.43
C LEU A 87 6.43 5.97 -3.59
N VAL A 88 5.50 6.22 -2.68
CA VAL A 88 4.60 7.39 -2.74
C VAL A 88 5.40 8.69 -2.63
N SER A 89 6.28 8.79 -1.64
CA SER A 89 7.13 9.97 -1.42
C SER A 89 8.01 10.26 -2.64
N ARG A 90 8.64 9.22 -3.18
CA ARG A 90 9.51 9.30 -4.36
C ARG A 90 8.74 9.71 -5.61
N PHE A 91 7.57 9.12 -5.85
CA PHE A 91 6.70 9.53 -6.95
C PHE A 91 6.30 11.00 -6.86
N GLN A 92 5.80 11.44 -5.69
CA GLN A 92 5.37 12.83 -5.49
C GLN A 92 6.50 13.82 -5.75
N THR A 93 7.70 13.51 -5.24
CA THR A 93 8.88 14.37 -5.42
C THR A 93 9.31 14.43 -6.88
N VAL A 94 9.46 13.28 -7.55
CA VAL A 94 9.84 13.22 -8.97
C VAL A 94 8.77 13.86 -9.86
N GLN A 95 7.49 13.71 -9.54
CA GLN A 95 6.38 14.38 -10.25
C GLN A 95 6.48 15.90 -10.12
N ALA A 96 6.78 16.42 -8.92
CA ALA A 96 6.96 17.85 -8.71
C ALA A 96 8.15 18.41 -9.51
N VAL A 97 9.28 17.68 -9.57
CA VAL A 97 10.43 18.06 -10.39
C VAL A 97 10.10 18.00 -11.88
N CYS A 98 9.33 17.01 -12.34
CA CYS A 98 8.86 16.95 -13.73
C CYS A 98 7.92 18.12 -14.08
N GLN A 99 7.21 18.70 -13.11
CA GLN A 99 6.30 19.81 -13.34
C GLN A 99 6.99 21.18 -13.34
N SER A 100 8.19 21.29 -12.77
CA SER A 100 8.89 22.57 -12.63
C SER A 100 9.73 22.99 -13.84
N GLY A 101 9.85 22.16 -14.89
CA GLY A 101 10.54 22.52 -16.14
C GLY A 101 10.68 21.35 -17.12
N GLU A 102 11.41 21.56 -18.23
CA GLU A 102 11.81 20.49 -19.16
C GLU A 102 12.84 19.57 -18.48
N GLY A 103 12.36 18.70 -17.59
CA GLY A 103 13.17 17.67 -16.97
C GLY A 103 13.74 16.70 -18.03
N PRO A 104 14.92 16.11 -17.80
CA PRO A 104 15.48 15.10 -18.70
C PRO A 104 14.47 13.98 -18.99
N MET A 105 14.46 13.45 -20.22
CA MET A 105 13.57 12.34 -20.60
C MET A 105 13.62 11.16 -19.60
N ARG A 106 14.80 10.86 -19.07
CA ARG A 106 15.01 9.84 -18.03
C ARG A 106 14.22 10.09 -16.74
N LEU A 107 14.02 11.35 -16.37
CA LEU A 107 13.23 11.70 -15.18
C LEU A 107 11.74 11.44 -15.43
N THR A 108 11.27 11.72 -16.64
CA THR A 108 9.92 11.37 -17.08
C THR A 108 9.71 9.84 -17.12
N GLU A 109 10.72 9.10 -17.58
CA GLU A 109 10.69 7.63 -17.58
C GLU A 109 10.62 7.05 -16.17
N LEU A 110 11.41 7.60 -15.24
CA LEU A 110 11.42 7.24 -13.83
C LEU A 110 10.08 7.56 -13.15
N ARG A 111 9.48 8.72 -13.43
CA ARG A 111 8.12 9.05 -12.95
C ARG A 111 7.11 7.98 -13.39
N ASN A 112 7.14 7.62 -14.67
CA ASN A 112 6.20 6.67 -15.24
C ASN A 112 6.40 5.27 -14.63
N GLU A 113 7.64 4.89 -14.40
CA GLU A 113 8.02 3.65 -13.72
C GLU A 113 7.52 3.63 -12.26
N LEU A 114 7.76 4.69 -11.48
CA LEU A 114 7.21 4.82 -10.12
C LEU A 114 5.68 4.73 -10.09
N ALA A 115 4.99 5.35 -11.06
CA ALA A 115 3.54 5.26 -11.18
C ALA A 115 3.07 3.81 -11.40
N PHE A 116 3.74 3.07 -12.28
CA PHE A 116 3.45 1.66 -12.53
C PHE A 116 3.66 0.82 -11.27
N HIS A 117 4.76 1.03 -10.55
CA HIS A 117 5.07 0.30 -9.33
C HIS A 117 4.09 0.58 -8.18
N LEU A 118 3.49 1.77 -8.10
CA LEU A 118 2.39 2.05 -7.17
C LEU A 118 1.16 1.19 -7.48
N VAL A 119 0.79 1.03 -8.76
CA VAL A 119 -0.30 0.13 -9.17
C VAL A 119 0.05 -1.32 -8.86
N LYS A 120 1.26 -1.76 -9.23
CA LYS A 120 1.75 -3.12 -8.98
C LYS A 120 1.73 -3.45 -7.48
N MET A 121 2.24 -2.56 -6.63
CA MET A 121 2.24 -2.72 -5.17
C MET A 121 0.80 -2.83 -4.60
N SER A 122 -0.16 -2.08 -5.16
CA SER A 122 -1.57 -2.18 -4.76
C SER A 122 -2.15 -3.57 -4.97
N ARG A 123 -1.73 -4.27 -6.03
CA ARG A 123 -2.15 -5.65 -6.30
C ARG A 123 -1.38 -6.64 -5.44
N TRP A 124 -0.08 -6.43 -5.26
CA TRP A 124 0.77 -7.32 -4.46
C TRP A 124 0.35 -7.43 -2.99
N TRP A 125 -0.08 -6.32 -2.40
CA TRP A 125 -0.50 -6.26 -0.99
C TRP A 125 -2.01 -6.10 -0.79
N GLY A 126 -2.77 -5.97 -1.87
CA GLY A 126 -4.24 -5.87 -1.82
C GLY A 126 -4.77 -4.63 -1.12
N PHE A 127 -4.09 -3.47 -1.27
CA PHE A 127 -4.51 -2.22 -0.63
C PHE A 127 -5.34 -1.30 -1.53
N ASP A 128 -6.18 -0.45 -0.90
CA ASP A 128 -7.02 0.50 -1.63
C ASP A 128 -6.16 1.66 -2.14
N PHE A 129 -6.01 1.74 -3.45
CA PHE A 129 -5.22 2.77 -4.12
C PHE A 129 -6.11 3.77 -4.86
N CYS A 130 -6.06 5.03 -4.41
CA CYS A 130 -6.66 6.17 -5.11
C CYS A 130 -5.54 7.10 -5.60
N PRO A 131 -5.28 7.20 -6.92
CA PRO A 131 -4.21 8.04 -7.45
C PRO A 131 -4.32 9.49 -7.00
N LEU A 132 -5.51 10.08 -7.07
CA LEU A 132 -5.72 11.47 -6.66
C LEU A 132 -5.45 11.64 -5.15
N GLY A 133 -6.02 10.78 -4.32
CA GLY A 133 -5.88 10.87 -2.87
C GLY A 133 -4.44 10.66 -2.38
N LEU A 134 -3.69 9.76 -3.03
CA LEU A 134 -2.35 9.38 -2.61
C LEU A 134 -1.24 10.21 -3.27
N THR A 135 -1.44 10.65 -4.51
CA THR A 135 -0.39 11.28 -5.31
C THR A 135 -0.70 12.71 -5.74
N GLY A 136 -1.94 13.17 -5.58
CA GLY A 136 -2.40 14.47 -6.08
C GLY A 136 -2.66 14.51 -7.59
N VAL A 137 -2.38 13.41 -8.32
CA VAL A 137 -2.57 13.32 -9.78
C VAL A 137 -3.93 12.71 -10.10
N ARG A 138 -4.70 13.36 -10.99
CA ARG A 138 -6.00 12.85 -11.45
C ARG A 138 -5.85 11.50 -12.16
N ASN A 139 -6.82 10.61 -11.98
CA ASN A 139 -6.77 9.23 -12.46
C ASN A 139 -6.42 9.09 -13.96
N PRO A 140 -7.02 9.85 -14.91
CA PRO A 140 -6.67 9.70 -16.32
C PRO A 140 -5.21 10.03 -16.63
N LEU A 141 -4.69 11.10 -16.02
CA LEU A 141 -3.30 11.53 -16.17
C LEU A 141 -2.35 10.53 -15.53
N PHE A 142 -2.66 10.07 -14.31
CA PHE A 142 -1.87 9.03 -13.64
C PHE A 142 -1.79 7.75 -14.47
N MET A 143 -2.92 7.29 -15.02
CA MET A 143 -2.95 6.12 -15.89
C MET A 143 -2.19 6.31 -17.20
N SER A 144 -2.03 7.54 -17.70
CA SER A 144 -1.17 7.80 -18.86
C SER A 144 0.31 7.51 -18.55
N TYR A 145 0.76 7.81 -17.33
CA TYR A 145 2.12 7.52 -16.88
C TYR A 145 2.35 6.01 -16.78
N VAL A 146 1.41 5.29 -16.16
CA VAL A 146 1.43 3.83 -16.03
C VAL A 146 1.52 3.16 -17.40
N LYS A 147 0.66 3.57 -18.35
CA LYS A 147 0.64 3.02 -19.72
C LYS A 147 1.94 3.33 -20.48
N ALA A 148 2.48 4.54 -20.33
CA ALA A 148 3.72 4.93 -20.98
C ALA A 148 4.95 4.16 -20.46
N HIS A 149 4.93 3.68 -19.22
CA HIS A 149 5.95 2.75 -18.73
C HIS A 149 5.72 1.34 -19.26
N ALA A 150 4.50 0.80 -19.10
CA ALA A 150 4.17 -0.57 -19.49
C ALA A 150 4.44 -0.84 -20.98
N ALA A 151 4.21 0.15 -21.86
CA ALA A 151 4.48 0.03 -23.30
C ALA A 151 5.97 -0.20 -23.65
N ARG A 152 6.91 -0.08 -22.70
CA ARG A 152 8.34 -0.33 -22.92
C ARG A 152 8.75 -1.79 -22.70
N SER A 153 7.89 -2.60 -22.06
CA SER A 153 8.20 -3.97 -21.66
C SER A 153 6.98 -4.86 -21.85
N VAL A 154 7.12 -5.93 -22.63
CA VAL A 154 6.04 -6.92 -22.84
C VAL A 154 5.58 -7.53 -21.51
N GLU A 155 6.50 -7.71 -20.56
CA GLU A 155 6.19 -8.25 -19.24
C GLU A 155 5.27 -7.31 -18.44
N ASP A 156 5.60 -6.02 -18.40
CA ASP A 156 4.82 -5.01 -17.68
C ASP A 156 3.50 -4.68 -18.39
N GLU A 157 3.49 -4.70 -19.72
CA GLU A 157 2.26 -4.61 -20.51
C GLU A 157 1.33 -5.78 -20.23
N SER A 158 1.86 -7.02 -20.20
CA SER A 158 1.07 -8.22 -19.88
C SER A 158 0.51 -8.16 -18.46
N LEU A 159 1.30 -7.68 -17.51
CA LEU A 159 0.87 -7.50 -16.12
C LEU A 159 -0.22 -6.40 -16.01
N LEU A 160 -0.05 -5.28 -16.71
CA LEU A 160 -1.04 -4.21 -16.75
C LEU A 160 -2.35 -4.68 -17.41
N ASP A 161 -2.26 -5.39 -18.53
CA ASP A 161 -3.41 -5.97 -19.22
C ASP A 161 -4.19 -6.91 -18.29
N LEU A 162 -3.47 -7.81 -17.62
CA LEU A 162 -4.05 -8.76 -16.66
C LEU A 162 -4.88 -8.08 -15.57
N PHE A 163 -4.36 -6.99 -14.98
CA PHE A 163 -5.08 -6.31 -13.91
C PHE A 163 -6.16 -5.34 -14.41
N THR A 164 -6.14 -4.98 -15.70
CA THR A 164 -7.08 -4.04 -16.29
C THR A 164 -8.09 -4.73 -17.20
N VAL A 165 -7.84 -4.73 -18.51
CA VAL A 165 -8.79 -5.07 -19.58
C VAL A 165 -8.80 -6.56 -19.90
N GLN A 166 -7.70 -7.28 -19.65
CA GLN A 166 -7.52 -8.69 -19.99
C GLN A 166 -7.80 -8.96 -21.47
N ARG A 167 -7.11 -8.25 -22.36
CA ARG A 167 -7.20 -8.44 -23.82
C ARG A 167 -6.56 -9.75 -24.25
N HIS A 168 -5.46 -10.13 -23.60
CA HIS A 168 -4.66 -11.30 -23.97
C HIS A 168 -4.90 -12.50 -23.05
N MET A 169 -5.21 -12.22 -21.77
CA MET A 169 -5.60 -13.23 -20.79
C MET A 169 -7.11 -13.48 -20.88
N HIS A 170 -7.54 -14.74 -20.75
CA HIS A 170 -8.97 -15.05 -20.67
C HIS A 170 -9.51 -14.62 -19.30
N GLY A 171 -10.20 -13.48 -19.27
CA GLY A 171 -10.88 -13.02 -18.06
C GLY A 171 -11.83 -14.08 -17.51
N GLY A 172 -11.67 -14.41 -16.23
CA GLY A 172 -12.47 -15.43 -15.55
C GLY A 172 -11.92 -16.87 -15.60
N ASP A 173 -10.90 -17.15 -16.43
CA ASP A 173 -10.30 -18.48 -16.56
C ASP A 173 -9.17 -18.69 -15.52
N PRO A 174 -9.35 -19.56 -14.51
CA PRO A 174 -8.32 -19.84 -13.50
C PRO A 174 -7.16 -20.69 -14.05
N GLY A 175 -7.29 -21.28 -15.25
CA GLY A 175 -6.26 -22.09 -15.89
C GLY A 175 -5.25 -21.28 -16.71
N HIS A 176 -5.60 -20.05 -17.11
CA HIS A 176 -4.70 -19.14 -17.80
C HIS A 176 -3.91 -18.32 -16.78
N ILE A 177 -2.62 -18.61 -16.62
CA ILE A 177 -1.77 -18.04 -15.56
C ILE A 177 -0.56 -17.32 -16.15
N LEU A 178 -0.43 -16.04 -15.84
CA LEU A 178 0.79 -15.27 -16.10
C LEU A 178 1.81 -15.59 -15.00
N VAL A 179 2.97 -16.11 -15.38
CA VAL A 179 4.06 -16.42 -14.44
C VAL A 179 4.78 -15.13 -14.04
N LEU A 180 4.87 -14.86 -12.74
CA LEU A 180 5.53 -13.67 -12.19
C LEU A 180 7.02 -13.88 -11.99
N GLY A 181 7.42 -15.08 -11.58
CA GLY A 181 8.81 -15.37 -11.25
C GLY A 181 8.96 -16.56 -10.31
N ARG A 182 10.21 -16.81 -9.94
CA ARG A 182 10.64 -17.89 -9.04
C ARG A 182 10.94 -17.30 -7.66
N ASP A 183 10.58 -18.03 -6.61
CA ASP A 183 10.97 -17.69 -5.25
C ASP A 183 12.51 -17.70 -5.12
N PRO A 184 13.14 -16.61 -4.63
CA PRO A 184 14.59 -16.51 -4.49
C PRO A 184 15.21 -17.59 -3.58
N GLU A 185 14.45 -18.10 -2.61
CA GLU A 185 14.89 -19.12 -1.66
C GLU A 185 14.64 -20.55 -2.14
N SER A 186 14.16 -20.70 -3.37
CA SER A 186 14.00 -22.00 -4.02
C SER A 186 15.30 -22.81 -4.00
N SER A 187 15.23 -24.01 -3.41
CA SER A 187 16.36 -24.95 -3.38
C SER A 187 16.76 -25.46 -4.78
N GLY A 188 17.93 -26.09 -4.86
CA GLY A 188 18.41 -26.75 -6.08
C GLY A 188 17.59 -27.98 -6.49
N THR A 189 16.74 -28.55 -5.63
CA THR A 189 15.94 -29.76 -5.91
C THR A 189 14.46 -29.45 -6.18
N MET A 190 13.95 -28.38 -5.58
CA MET A 190 12.56 -27.94 -5.67
C MET A 190 12.50 -26.43 -5.84
N SER A 191 11.70 -25.97 -6.80
CA SER A 191 11.46 -24.55 -7.10
C SER A 191 10.02 -24.17 -6.81
N ILE A 192 9.82 -22.98 -6.23
CA ILE A 192 8.50 -22.37 -6.08
C ILE A 192 8.36 -21.33 -7.18
N LEU A 193 7.27 -21.39 -7.94
CA LEU A 193 6.92 -20.36 -8.92
C LEU A 193 5.62 -19.69 -8.50
N TYR A 194 5.53 -18.39 -8.77
CA TYR A 194 4.34 -17.59 -8.52
C TYR A 194 3.71 -17.12 -9.83
N GLY A 195 2.39 -16.98 -9.82
CA GLY A 195 1.62 -16.56 -10.98
C GLY A 195 0.36 -15.81 -10.59
N VAL A 196 -0.28 -15.17 -11.57
CA VAL A 196 -1.61 -14.57 -11.43
C VAL A 196 -2.51 -15.13 -12.52
N ASP A 197 -3.68 -15.60 -12.12
CA ASP A 197 -4.66 -16.21 -13.03
C ASP A 197 -5.57 -15.19 -13.71
N GLY A 198 -6.39 -15.65 -14.67
CA GLY A 198 -7.40 -14.84 -15.35
C GLY A 198 -8.51 -14.30 -14.43
N GLN A 199 -8.59 -14.73 -13.16
CA GLN A 199 -9.46 -14.14 -12.13
C GLN A 199 -8.74 -13.08 -11.29
N LYS A 200 -7.53 -12.68 -11.69
CA LYS A 200 -6.68 -11.70 -11.00
C LYS A 200 -6.27 -12.17 -9.60
N SER A 201 -6.27 -13.48 -9.38
CA SER A 201 -5.86 -14.09 -8.12
C SER A 201 -4.45 -14.65 -8.21
N PHE A 202 -3.70 -14.51 -7.13
CA PHE A 202 -2.35 -15.05 -7.01
C PHE A 202 -2.39 -16.56 -6.81
N ARG A 203 -1.44 -17.24 -7.45
CA ARG A 203 -1.26 -18.69 -7.47
C ARG A 203 0.21 -19.01 -7.20
N PHE A 204 0.47 -20.21 -6.70
CA PHE A 204 1.82 -20.75 -6.67
C PHE A 204 1.82 -22.21 -7.14
N THR A 205 3.01 -22.71 -7.44
CA THR A 205 3.29 -24.11 -7.76
C THR A 205 4.64 -24.48 -7.16
N THR A 206 4.77 -25.74 -6.74
CA THR A 206 6.04 -26.31 -6.33
C THR A 206 6.44 -27.33 -7.38
N ARG A 207 7.66 -27.19 -7.91
CA ARG A 207 8.14 -27.97 -9.05
C ARG A 207 9.50 -28.56 -8.71
N ALA A 208 9.59 -29.89 -8.73
CA ALA A 208 10.87 -30.59 -8.77
C ALA A 208 11.55 -30.32 -10.11
N ASN A 209 12.87 -30.16 -10.13
CA ASN A 209 13.60 -29.83 -11.37
C ASN A 209 13.22 -30.77 -12.53
N GLY A 210 12.83 -30.19 -13.67
CA GLY A 210 12.47 -30.93 -14.87
C GLY A 210 11.03 -31.46 -14.92
N ALA A 211 10.28 -31.47 -13.81
CA ALA A 211 8.88 -31.92 -13.80
C ALA A 211 7.95 -30.96 -14.58
N ALA A 212 6.75 -31.41 -14.96
CA ALA A 212 5.74 -30.52 -15.52
C ALA A 212 5.22 -29.54 -14.46
N ILE A 213 4.80 -28.33 -14.89
CA ILE A 213 4.21 -27.33 -13.99
C ILE A 213 2.77 -27.73 -13.68
N ALA A 214 2.46 -27.88 -12.39
CA ALA A 214 1.10 -28.12 -11.91
C ALA A 214 0.74 -27.09 -10.82
N TRP A 215 -0.18 -26.18 -11.14
CA TRP A 215 -0.61 -25.12 -10.22
C TRP A 215 -1.50 -25.65 -9.12
N TYR A 216 -1.33 -25.14 -7.90
CA TYR A 216 -2.24 -25.46 -6.81
C TYR A 216 -3.63 -24.86 -7.08
N ARG A 217 -4.68 -25.60 -6.69
CA ARG A 217 -6.09 -25.22 -6.94
C ARG A 217 -6.57 -24.03 -6.12
N HIS A 218 -5.93 -23.71 -5.00
CA HIS A 218 -6.30 -22.57 -4.17
C HIS A 218 -5.80 -21.25 -4.78
N SER A 219 -6.63 -20.21 -4.68
CA SER A 219 -6.36 -18.85 -5.15
C SER A 219 -6.18 -17.92 -3.97
N TYR A 220 -5.29 -16.95 -4.12
CA TYR A 220 -5.00 -15.98 -3.08
C TYR A 220 -5.31 -14.55 -3.56
N PRO A 221 -5.85 -13.69 -2.69
CA PRO A 221 -6.28 -12.34 -3.06
C PRO A 221 -5.14 -11.33 -3.23
N ASP A 222 -3.96 -11.66 -2.73
CA ASP A 222 -2.74 -10.85 -2.79
C ASP A 222 -1.51 -11.78 -2.82
N PHE A 223 -0.36 -11.22 -3.19
CA PHE A 223 0.87 -11.99 -3.36
C PHE A 223 1.37 -12.56 -2.03
N VAL A 224 1.28 -11.76 -0.95
CA VAL A 224 1.80 -12.15 0.37
C VAL A 224 1.08 -13.38 0.90
N SER A 225 -0.24 -13.47 0.70
CA SER A 225 -1.03 -14.65 1.03
C SER A 225 -0.58 -15.88 0.23
N ALA A 226 -0.32 -15.74 -1.07
CA ALA A 226 0.21 -16.84 -1.91
C ALA A 226 1.63 -17.24 -1.49
N TRP A 227 2.45 -16.26 -1.13
CA TRP A 227 3.82 -16.46 -0.66
C TRP A 227 3.85 -17.25 0.64
N LEU A 228 3.13 -16.80 1.68
CA LEU A 228 3.04 -17.52 2.95
C LEU A 228 2.51 -18.95 2.79
N ALA A 229 1.48 -19.13 1.97
CA ALA A 229 0.94 -20.45 1.70
C ALA A 229 1.96 -21.34 0.99
N ALA A 230 2.69 -20.84 -0.01
CA ALA A 230 3.70 -21.63 -0.70
C ALA A 230 4.74 -22.22 0.26
N TRP A 231 5.11 -21.46 1.29
CA TRP A 231 6.08 -21.87 2.31
C TRP A 231 5.52 -22.92 3.29
N THR A 232 4.24 -22.83 3.63
CA THR A 232 3.51 -23.90 4.33
C THR A 232 3.57 -25.21 3.55
N TYR A 233 3.37 -25.18 2.23
CA TYR A 233 3.44 -26.39 1.39
C TYR A 233 4.88 -26.84 1.07
N HIS A 234 5.87 -25.96 1.18
CA HIS A 234 7.28 -26.25 0.87
C HIS A 234 8.08 -26.80 2.08
N CYS A 235 7.51 -26.85 3.29
CA CYS A 235 8.22 -27.33 4.49
C CYS A 235 8.88 -28.72 4.30
N PRO A 236 10.23 -28.83 4.30
CA PRO A 236 10.92 -30.10 4.11
C PRO A 236 10.63 -31.08 5.25
N ALA A 237 10.52 -32.37 4.91
CA ALA A 237 10.13 -33.47 5.80
C ALA A 237 10.98 -33.67 7.09
N GLY A 238 12.07 -32.92 7.29
CA GLY A 238 12.99 -33.09 8.43
C GLY A 238 12.70 -32.23 9.67
N HIS A 239 12.01 -31.08 9.54
CA HIS A 239 11.73 -30.13 10.64
C HIS A 239 10.26 -29.66 10.65
N VAL A 240 9.35 -30.60 10.37
CA VAL A 240 7.99 -30.37 9.89
C VAL A 240 7.11 -29.58 10.87
N CYS A 241 7.14 -29.88 12.18
CA CYS A 241 6.08 -29.41 13.08
C CYS A 241 6.25 -27.96 13.57
N ALA A 242 7.47 -27.50 13.82
CA ALA A 242 7.71 -26.14 14.32
C ALA A 242 7.56 -25.10 13.21
N ASN A 243 8.16 -25.35 12.05
CA ASN A 243 8.11 -24.44 10.90
C ASN A 243 6.69 -24.38 10.31
N MET A 244 6.00 -25.51 10.21
CA MET A 244 4.60 -25.53 9.74
C MET A 244 3.67 -24.73 10.66
N ARG A 245 3.80 -24.87 11.99
CA ARG A 245 2.97 -24.10 12.94
C ARG A 245 3.21 -22.59 12.81
N GLU A 246 4.47 -22.18 12.65
CA GLU A 246 4.87 -20.79 12.42
C GLU A 246 4.24 -20.25 11.13
N HIS A 247 4.35 -20.95 10.00
CA HIS A 247 3.80 -20.52 8.71
C HIS A 247 2.26 -20.48 8.71
N LEU A 248 1.60 -21.48 9.29
CA LEU A 248 0.14 -21.47 9.44
C LEU A 248 -0.33 -20.33 10.35
N ALA A 249 0.45 -19.95 11.37
CA ALA A 249 0.15 -18.78 12.20
C ALA A 249 0.34 -17.48 11.40
N ALA A 250 1.42 -17.37 10.62
CA ALA A 250 1.68 -16.22 9.75
C ALA A 250 0.56 -16.02 8.71
N GLU A 251 0.05 -17.08 8.07
CA GLU A 251 -1.08 -16.99 7.13
C GLU A 251 -2.35 -16.43 7.78
N ARG A 252 -2.69 -16.91 9.00
CA ARG A 252 -3.86 -16.42 9.74
C ARG A 252 -3.69 -14.97 10.18
N GLU A 253 -2.53 -14.63 10.71
CA GLU A 253 -2.21 -13.29 11.18
C GLU A 253 -2.19 -12.29 10.02
N HIS A 254 -1.62 -12.66 8.87
CA HIS A 254 -1.66 -11.84 7.67
C HIS A 254 -3.10 -11.62 7.18
N THR A 255 -3.95 -12.65 7.26
CA THR A 255 -5.38 -12.51 6.92
C THR A 255 -6.07 -11.40 7.73
N TRP A 256 -5.69 -11.24 9.00
CA TRP A 256 -6.14 -10.11 9.83
C TRP A 256 -5.50 -8.79 9.38
N ALA A 257 -4.18 -8.80 9.16
CA ALA A 257 -3.37 -7.66 8.72
C ALA A 257 -3.87 -7.02 7.41
N ARG A 258 -4.40 -7.83 6.48
CA ARG A 258 -4.93 -7.37 5.18
C ARG A 258 -5.97 -6.26 5.29
N SER A 259 -6.84 -6.30 6.29
CA SER A 259 -7.84 -5.25 6.50
C SER A 259 -7.20 -3.90 6.84
N TRP A 260 -6.06 -3.93 7.56
CA TRP A 260 -5.26 -2.76 7.89
C TRP A 260 -4.46 -2.24 6.71
N HIS A 261 -3.84 -3.14 5.93
CA HIS A 261 -3.13 -2.78 4.70
C HIS A 261 -4.08 -2.11 3.72
N ARG A 262 -5.29 -2.65 3.57
CA ARG A 262 -6.35 -2.07 2.74
C ARG A 262 -6.65 -0.62 3.09
N GLN A 263 -6.73 -0.32 4.38
CA GLN A 263 -7.10 1.00 4.88
C GLN A 263 -5.89 1.90 5.18
N HIS A 264 -4.67 1.51 4.78
CA HIS A 264 -3.44 2.18 5.21
C HIS A 264 -3.47 3.70 4.93
N PHE A 265 -3.93 4.09 3.75
CA PHE A 265 -4.04 5.50 3.32
C PHE A 265 -5.41 6.14 3.60
N HIS A 266 -6.35 5.42 4.21
CA HIS A 266 -7.66 5.99 4.54
C HIS A 266 -7.53 7.03 5.65
N ARG A 267 -8.37 8.07 5.54
CA ARG A 267 -8.56 9.04 6.63
C ARG A 267 -9.40 8.40 7.72
N THR A 268 -8.97 8.59 8.96
CA THR A 268 -9.65 8.10 10.15
C THR A 268 -9.99 9.30 11.02
N GLY A 269 -11.24 9.40 11.47
CA GLY A 269 -11.63 10.43 12.45
C GLY A 269 -11.04 10.17 13.85
N GLY A 270 -11.02 11.22 14.68
CA GLY A 270 -10.40 11.21 16.02
C GLY A 270 -10.86 10.09 16.96
N SER A 271 -12.17 9.92 17.15
CA SER A 271 -12.69 8.86 18.05
C SER A 271 -12.46 7.45 17.49
N LEU A 272 -12.54 7.29 16.17
CA LEU A 272 -12.32 6.00 15.51
C LEU A 272 -10.84 5.56 15.60
N ILE A 273 -9.90 6.51 15.57
CA ILE A 273 -8.47 6.16 15.54
C ILE A 273 -7.98 5.51 16.84
N VAL A 274 -8.54 5.92 17.99
CA VAL A 274 -8.19 5.36 19.30
C VAL A 274 -8.70 3.93 19.41
N ARG A 275 -9.93 3.68 18.97
CA ARG A 275 -10.49 2.32 18.92
C ARG A 275 -9.65 1.40 18.02
N LEU A 276 -9.30 1.87 16.82
CA LEU A 276 -8.44 1.12 15.91
C LEU A 276 -7.07 0.80 16.52
N TYR A 277 -6.49 1.71 17.30
CA TYR A 277 -5.24 1.47 18.01
C TYR A 277 -5.36 0.35 19.04
N LEU A 278 -6.44 0.34 19.83
CA LEU A 278 -6.71 -0.70 20.83
C LEU A 278 -6.96 -2.07 20.16
N ASP A 279 -7.72 -2.09 19.07
CA ASP A 279 -7.99 -3.31 18.29
C ASP A 279 -6.68 -3.89 17.71
N ALA A 280 -5.84 -3.04 17.11
CA ALA A 280 -4.54 -3.45 16.57
C ALA A 280 -3.57 -3.92 17.66
N MET A 281 -3.58 -3.30 18.84
CA MET A 281 -2.79 -3.73 20.00
C MET A 281 -3.23 -5.11 20.51
N SER A 282 -4.53 -5.36 20.57
CA SER A 282 -5.08 -6.67 20.93
C SER A 282 -4.64 -7.74 19.93
N GLN A 283 -4.75 -7.46 18.62
CA GLN A 283 -4.30 -8.37 17.57
C GLN A 283 -2.78 -8.61 17.61
N LEU A 284 -1.97 -7.58 17.87
CA LEU A 284 -0.53 -7.72 18.08
C LEU A 284 -0.21 -8.67 19.25
N SER A 285 -0.93 -8.54 20.38
CA SER A 285 -0.74 -9.42 21.53
C SER A 285 -1.12 -10.88 21.26
N ALA A 286 -2.03 -11.11 20.31
CA ALA A 286 -2.47 -12.43 19.88
C ALA A 286 -1.54 -13.08 18.83
N CYS A 287 -0.58 -12.33 18.26
CA CYS A 287 0.32 -12.85 17.23
C CYS A 287 1.33 -13.85 17.80
N GLN A 288 1.39 -15.00 17.14
CA GLN A 288 2.24 -16.14 17.46
C GLN A 288 3.46 -16.18 16.56
N SER A 289 3.32 -15.84 15.27
CA SER A 289 4.43 -15.88 14.32
C SER A 289 5.30 -14.62 14.36
N ARG A 290 6.58 -14.74 14.00
CA ARG A 290 7.49 -13.62 13.80
C ARG A 290 7.01 -12.68 12.68
N PHE A 291 6.47 -13.24 11.61
CA PHE A 291 5.96 -12.48 10.47
C PHE A 291 4.79 -11.59 10.91
N GLY A 292 3.75 -12.18 11.50
CA GLY A 292 2.59 -11.43 11.96
C GLY A 292 2.91 -10.44 13.07
N ARG A 293 3.81 -10.76 14.01
CA ARG A 293 4.31 -9.77 15.00
C ARG A 293 4.95 -8.56 14.32
N THR A 294 5.80 -8.79 13.33
CA THR A 294 6.47 -7.71 12.59
C THR A 294 5.46 -6.86 11.81
N GLU A 295 4.49 -7.48 11.14
CA GLU A 295 3.42 -6.77 10.44
C GLU A 295 2.57 -5.94 11.40
N PHE A 296 2.10 -6.53 12.49
CA PHE A 296 1.25 -5.85 13.46
C PHE A 296 2.00 -4.77 14.25
N GLU A 297 3.29 -4.94 14.54
CA GLU A 297 4.11 -3.86 15.08
C GLU A 297 4.14 -2.66 14.15
N SER A 298 4.33 -2.89 12.84
CA SER A 298 4.28 -1.81 11.84
C SER A 298 2.90 -1.15 11.79
N ILE A 299 1.81 -1.91 11.85
CA ILE A 299 0.43 -1.39 11.85
C ILE A 299 0.17 -0.54 13.10
N VAL A 300 0.47 -1.06 14.29
CA VAL A 300 0.29 -0.34 15.56
C VAL A 300 1.11 0.94 15.57
N ASN A 301 2.36 0.89 15.12
CA ASN A 301 3.23 2.07 15.04
C ASN A 301 2.66 3.12 14.05
N ALA A 302 2.09 2.68 12.92
CA ALA A 302 1.43 3.58 11.97
C ALA A 302 0.19 4.27 12.56
N ILE A 303 -0.64 3.53 13.31
CA ILE A 303 -1.81 4.11 13.97
C ILE A 303 -1.38 5.07 15.09
N ALA A 304 -0.36 4.72 15.88
CA ALA A 304 0.21 5.61 16.88
C ALA A 304 0.69 6.94 16.26
N PHE A 305 1.38 6.87 15.13
CA PHE A 305 1.76 8.07 14.38
C PHE A 305 0.55 8.89 13.93
N LYS A 306 -0.50 8.25 13.41
CA LYS A 306 -1.74 8.94 13.03
C LYS A 306 -2.43 9.61 14.24
N ILE A 307 -2.40 9.01 15.45
CA ILE A 307 -2.92 9.63 16.69
C ILE A 307 -2.14 10.91 16.99
N VAL A 308 -0.81 10.83 17.06
CA VAL A 308 0.04 11.99 17.37
C VAL A 308 -0.17 13.09 16.34
N ARG A 309 -0.19 12.74 15.05
CA ARG A 309 -0.45 13.69 13.97
C ARG A 309 -1.80 14.39 14.14
N HIS A 310 -2.86 13.64 14.47
CA HIS A 310 -4.19 14.20 14.65
C HIS A 310 -4.27 15.14 15.87
N ALA A 311 -3.56 14.80 16.96
CA ALA A 311 -3.44 15.67 18.13
C ALA A 311 -2.76 17.01 17.79
N VAL A 312 -1.66 16.96 17.03
CA VAL A 312 -0.95 18.17 16.55
C VAL A 312 -1.83 18.99 15.60
N GLU A 313 -2.48 18.35 14.63
CA GLU A 313 -3.39 19.02 13.67
C GLU A 313 -4.55 19.74 14.38
N ARG A 314 -5.10 19.14 15.44
CA ARG A 314 -6.18 19.73 16.26
C ARG A 314 -5.68 20.66 17.36
N ARG A 315 -4.36 20.77 17.56
CA ARG A 315 -3.72 21.52 18.67
C ARG A 315 -4.24 21.10 20.05
N ILE A 316 -4.42 19.80 20.26
CA ILE A 316 -4.85 19.21 21.53
C ILE A 316 -3.79 18.25 22.08
N ALA A 317 -3.87 17.98 23.38
CA ALA A 317 -3.08 16.93 24.03
C ALA A 317 -3.48 15.54 23.53
N ILE A 318 -2.53 14.59 23.52
CA ILE A 318 -2.82 13.18 23.21
C ILE A 318 -3.81 12.64 24.24
N ALA A 319 -3.65 13.01 25.52
CA ALA A 319 -4.57 12.64 26.60
C ALA A 319 -6.03 13.00 26.28
N SER A 320 -6.27 14.21 25.74
CA SER A 320 -7.61 14.66 25.37
C SER A 320 -8.20 13.82 24.23
N LEU A 321 -7.40 13.49 23.21
CA LEU A 321 -7.85 12.64 22.12
C LEU A 321 -8.17 11.22 22.58
N LEU A 322 -7.38 10.68 23.52
CA LEU A 322 -7.63 9.38 24.11
C LEU A 322 -8.89 9.35 24.98
N ALA A 323 -9.17 10.41 25.73
CA ALA A 323 -10.39 10.55 26.52
C ALA A 323 -11.66 10.66 25.65
N GLU A 324 -11.56 11.26 24.45
CA GLU A 324 -12.67 11.27 23.48
C GLU A 324 -12.98 9.87 22.91
N GLY A 325 -11.95 9.03 22.77
CA GLY A 325 -12.04 7.71 22.16
C GLY A 325 -12.17 6.53 23.13
N SER A 326 -11.94 6.76 24.42
CA SER A 326 -12.02 5.75 25.47
C SER A 326 -12.61 6.34 26.75
N ALA A 327 -13.53 5.62 27.39
CA ALA A 327 -14.17 6.05 28.64
C ALA A 327 -13.23 5.98 29.86
N GLN A 328 -11.93 5.75 29.66
CA GLN A 328 -10.97 5.44 30.72
C GLN A 328 -9.85 6.48 30.72
N GLU A 329 -9.52 7.03 31.88
CA GLU A 329 -8.35 7.90 32.02
C GLU A 329 -7.08 7.11 31.68
N MET A 330 -6.40 7.55 30.62
CA MET A 330 -5.19 6.88 30.14
C MET A 330 -3.98 7.41 30.91
N SER A 331 -3.23 6.49 31.53
CA SER A 331 -2.01 6.83 32.26
C SER A 331 -0.95 7.48 31.35
N GLN A 332 -0.11 8.35 31.92
CA GLN A 332 1.01 8.99 31.22
C GLN A 332 1.91 7.98 30.49
N ARG A 333 2.09 6.79 31.08
CA ARG A 333 2.85 5.68 30.49
C ARG A 333 2.32 5.27 29.11
N VAL A 334 0.99 5.29 28.90
CA VAL A 334 0.39 4.95 27.61
C VAL A 334 0.70 6.01 26.55
N ILE A 335 0.66 7.28 26.94
CA ILE A 335 1.00 8.42 26.07
C ILE A 335 2.46 8.31 25.61
N ASP A 336 3.38 8.00 26.53
CA ASP A 336 4.79 7.85 26.22
C ASP A 336 5.04 6.66 25.27
N VAL A 337 4.32 5.54 25.47
CA VAL A 337 4.38 4.39 24.55
C VAL A 337 3.86 4.77 23.16
N ILE A 338 2.75 5.51 23.05
CA ILE A 338 2.21 5.96 21.75
C ILE A 338 3.24 6.85 21.03
N ARG A 339 3.87 7.79 21.73
CA ARG A 339 4.93 8.63 21.17
C ARG A 339 6.14 7.83 20.70
N GLN A 340 6.61 6.88 21.52
CA GLN A 340 7.72 6.02 21.16
C GLN A 340 7.40 5.22 19.89
N ARG A 341 6.19 4.66 19.79
CA ARG A 341 5.72 3.92 18.62
C ARG A 341 5.58 4.81 17.38
N ALA A 342 5.10 6.04 17.54
CA ALA A 342 5.04 7.02 16.46
C ALA A 342 6.45 7.35 15.91
N ARG A 343 7.44 7.51 16.80
CA ARG A 343 8.85 7.70 16.42
C ARG A 343 9.41 6.48 15.71
N LEU A 344 9.11 5.26 16.18
CA LEU A 344 9.52 4.03 15.51
C LEU A 344 8.94 3.93 14.08
N TYR A 345 7.69 4.36 13.89
CA TYR A 345 7.08 4.43 12.55
C TYR A 345 7.84 5.39 11.63
N VAL A 346 8.15 6.61 12.09
CA VAL A 346 8.91 7.58 11.29
C VAL A 346 10.32 7.05 10.98
N GLY A 347 11.00 6.48 11.96
CA GLY A 347 12.36 5.97 11.76
C GLY A 347 12.46 4.77 10.82
N ARG A 348 11.45 3.90 10.76
CA ARG A 348 11.50 2.63 10.00
C ARG A 348 10.66 2.63 8.73
N SER A 349 9.51 3.29 8.74
CA SER A 349 8.48 3.14 7.72
C SER A 349 8.24 4.40 6.89
N ILE A 350 8.90 5.51 7.20
CA ILE A 350 8.85 6.75 6.40
C ILE A 350 10.11 6.88 5.57
N ASP A 351 9.93 7.42 4.36
CA ASP A 351 11.01 7.77 3.44
C ASP A 351 12.06 8.66 4.12
N PRO A 352 13.36 8.34 4.03
CA PRO A 352 14.42 9.12 4.67
C PRO A 352 14.37 10.64 4.42
N LEU A 353 13.91 11.09 3.24
CA LEU A 353 13.82 12.52 2.93
C LEU A 353 12.70 13.23 3.71
N GLN A 354 11.68 12.50 4.15
CA GLN A 354 10.56 13.06 4.90
C GLN A 354 10.73 12.97 6.42
N ARG A 355 11.66 12.15 6.91
CA ARG A 355 11.85 11.90 8.36
C ARG A 355 12.09 13.17 9.17
N PRO A 356 13.01 14.10 8.79
CA PRO A 356 13.28 15.27 9.62
C PRO A 356 12.04 16.14 9.84
N LYS A 357 11.23 16.31 8.79
CA LYS A 357 9.97 17.06 8.85
C LYS A 357 8.96 16.40 9.79
N LEU A 358 8.83 15.07 9.74
CA LEU A 358 7.88 14.35 10.57
C LEU A 358 8.38 14.18 12.02
N GLU A 359 9.67 14.09 12.25
CA GLU A 359 10.27 14.12 13.59
C GLU A 359 10.02 15.46 14.27
N ALA A 360 10.25 16.57 13.55
CA ALA A 360 9.93 17.91 14.05
C ALA A 360 8.43 18.08 14.37
N LEU A 361 7.54 17.42 13.62
CA LEU A 361 6.10 17.38 13.95
C LEU A 361 5.83 16.63 15.25
N LEU A 362 6.50 15.49 15.48
CA LEU A 362 6.35 14.72 16.71
C LEU A 362 6.83 15.49 17.94
N ASP A 363 7.84 16.35 17.80
CA ASP A 363 8.38 17.17 18.89
C ASP A 363 7.46 18.35 19.26
N GLN A 364 6.57 18.77 18.36
CA GLN A 364 5.56 19.81 18.63
C GLN A 364 4.36 19.29 19.44
N CYS A 365 4.26 17.98 19.63
CA CYS A 365 3.11 17.38 20.29
C CYS A 365 3.14 17.63 21.80
N VAL A 366 2.08 18.26 22.34
CA VAL A 366 1.86 18.46 23.78
C VAL A 366 1.42 17.13 24.43
N PRO A 367 1.96 16.77 25.62
CA PRO A 367 1.60 15.52 26.32
C PRO A 367 0.10 15.33 26.50
#